data_AF-A0AAU7XUT4-F1
#
_entry.id   AF-A0AAU7XUT4-F1
#
_cell.length_a   1.000
_cell.length_b   1.000
_cell.length_c   1.000
_cell.angle_alpha   90.00
_cell.angle_beta   90.00
_cell.angle_gamma   90.00
#
_symmetry.space_group_name_H-M   'P 1'
#
loop_
_entity.id
_entity.type
_entity.pdbx_description
1 polymer ?
#
loop_
_entity_poly.entity_id
_entity_poly.type
_entity_poly.pdbx_seq_one_letter_code
_entity_poly.pdbx_strand_id
1 'polypeptide(L)'
;MLASSLFNATAYAAQITIHNAEGLPLENAVVEVYYDTEANQPQEQNIYQRDAAFHPRVLTVPTGSYVAFPNQDTTRLHVYSFSPAKTFDLNLYLQETPKPVHFDQ
;
A
#
# COMPACT_ATOMS: atom_id res chain seq x y z
N MET A 1 28.57 6.27 44.23
CA MET A 1 28.86 6.89 42.92
C MET A 1 27.96 6.23 41.89
N LEU A 2 26.96 6.93 41.37
CA LEU A 2 26.16 6.44 40.23
C LEU A 2 26.90 6.82 38.94
N ALA A 3 27.31 5.84 38.16
CA ALA A 3 27.87 6.05 36.83
C ALA A 3 26.72 6.16 35.82
N SER A 4 26.46 7.35 35.32
CA SER A 4 25.57 7.55 34.17
C SER A 4 26.29 7.08 32.90
N SER A 5 25.76 6.06 32.24
CA SER A 5 26.22 5.66 30.90
C SER A 5 25.45 6.47 29.85
N LEU A 6 26.18 7.20 29.00
CA LEU A 6 25.62 7.88 27.84
C LEU A 6 25.56 6.89 26.68
N PHE A 7 24.34 6.57 26.21
CA PHE A 7 24.14 5.85 24.97
C PHE A 7 24.21 6.84 23.80
N ASN A 8 25.18 6.67 22.90
CA ASN A 8 25.17 7.33 21.60
C ASN A 8 24.40 6.46 20.61
N ALA A 9 23.29 6.97 20.09
CA ALA A 9 22.59 6.38 18.96
C ALA A 9 22.93 7.16 17.68
N THR A 10 23.50 6.49 16.69
CA THR A 10 23.65 7.03 15.33
C THR A 10 22.35 6.83 14.55
N ALA A 11 21.80 7.92 14.03
CA ALA A 11 20.67 7.90 13.10
C ALA A 11 21.16 8.19 11.68
N TYR A 12 20.69 7.41 10.70
CA TYR A 12 20.90 7.66 9.28
C TYR A 12 19.61 8.19 8.66
N ALA A 13 19.72 9.23 7.84
CA ALA A 13 18.60 9.81 7.11
C ALA A 13 18.94 9.88 5.62
N ALA A 14 17.99 9.53 4.77
CA ALA A 14 18.09 9.62 3.32
C ALA A 14 16.92 10.45 2.78
N GLN A 15 17.18 11.25 1.75
CA GLN A 15 16.17 12.01 1.02
C GLN A 15 16.14 11.55 -0.43
N ILE A 16 14.95 11.20 -0.93
CA ILE A 16 14.73 10.78 -2.32
C ILE A 16 13.80 11.80 -2.97
N THR A 17 14.25 12.41 -4.07
CA THR A 17 13.45 13.34 -4.88
C THR A 17 13.48 12.85 -6.33
N ILE A 18 12.31 12.68 -6.94
CA ILE A 18 12.17 12.18 -8.31
C ILE A 18 11.73 13.33 -9.21
N HIS A 19 12.47 13.61 -10.28
CA HIS A 19 12.15 14.64 -11.28
C HIS A 19 11.92 14.02 -12.66
N ASN A 20 11.18 14.72 -13.53
CA ASN A 20 11.04 14.39 -14.95
C ASN A 20 12.24 14.91 -15.79
N ALA A 21 12.18 14.73 -17.11
CA ALA A 21 13.24 15.15 -18.03
C ALA A 21 13.48 16.67 -18.05
N GLU A 22 12.45 17.45 -17.71
CA GLU A 22 12.49 18.91 -17.61
C GLU A 22 12.96 19.44 -16.25
N GLY A 23 13.24 18.54 -15.29
CA GLY A 23 13.71 18.88 -13.94
C GLY A 23 12.60 19.25 -12.94
N LEU A 24 11.33 19.02 -13.28
CA LEU A 24 10.18 19.24 -12.39
C LEU A 24 9.91 17.99 -11.54
N PRO A 25 9.37 18.12 -10.31
CA PRO A 25 8.98 16.97 -9.50
C PRO A 25 8.00 16.02 -10.23
N LEU A 26 8.27 14.73 -10.17
CA LEU A 26 7.44 13.70 -10.79
C LEU A 26 6.28 13.34 -9.86
N GLU A 27 5.06 13.72 -10.23
CA GLU A 27 3.86 13.35 -9.48
C GLU A 27 3.60 11.85 -9.51
N ASN A 28 3.06 11.32 -8.41
CA ASN A 28 2.67 9.90 -8.25
C ASN A 28 3.83 8.89 -8.45
N ALA A 29 5.08 9.33 -8.30
CA ALA A 29 6.22 8.43 -8.30
C ALA A 29 6.11 7.44 -7.12
N VAL A 30 6.22 6.14 -7.43
CA VAL A 30 6.34 5.08 -6.43
C VAL A 30 7.81 4.72 -6.31
N VAL A 31 8.32 4.75 -5.08
CA VAL A 31 9.71 4.39 -4.76
C VAL A 31 9.69 3.20 -3.84
N GLU A 32 10.33 2.12 -4.26
CA GLU A 32 10.59 0.95 -3.43
C GLU A 32 12.04 1.01 -2.95
N VAL A 33 12.25 0.87 -1.64
CA VAL A 33 13.57 0.91 -1.02
C VAL A 33 13.81 -0.40 -0.30
N TYR A 34 14.86 -1.10 -0.71
CA TYR A 34 15.30 -2.33 -0.06
C TYR A 34 16.35 -2.01 1.01
N TYR A 35 16.10 -2.45 2.24
CA TYR A 35 17.03 -2.37 3.36
C TYR A 35 16.79 -3.56 4.28
N ASP A 36 17.84 -4.01 4.98
CA ASP A 36 17.70 -5.09 5.95
C ASP A 36 16.87 -4.60 7.15
N THR A 37 15.62 -5.01 7.18
CA THR A 37 14.69 -4.80 8.28
C THR A 37 13.85 -6.05 8.48
N GLU A 38 13.37 -6.24 9.70
CA GLU A 38 12.37 -7.27 9.97
C GLU A 38 11.14 -7.08 9.08
N ALA A 39 10.60 -8.19 8.59
CA ALA A 39 9.40 -8.16 7.77
C ALA A 39 8.21 -7.65 8.61
N ASN A 40 7.47 -6.69 8.06
CA ASN A 40 6.24 -6.22 8.66
C ASN A 40 5.22 -7.37 8.75
N GLN A 41 4.45 -7.40 9.84
CA GLN A 41 3.42 -8.41 10.03
C GLN A 41 2.26 -8.23 9.04
N PRO A 42 1.64 -9.33 8.57
CA PRO A 42 0.41 -9.26 7.78
C PRO A 42 -0.66 -8.40 8.44
N GLN A 43 -1.36 -7.63 7.61
CA GLN A 43 -2.40 -6.69 8.04
C GLN A 43 -3.63 -6.76 7.13
N GLU A 44 -4.78 -6.34 7.67
CA GLU A 44 -5.98 -6.06 6.88
C GLU A 44 -6.01 -4.57 6.52
N GLN A 45 -6.23 -4.27 5.24
CA GLN A 45 -6.27 -2.91 4.71
C GLN A 45 -7.42 -2.74 3.71
N ASN A 46 -7.76 -1.48 3.38
CA ASN A 46 -8.83 -1.17 2.44
C ASN A 46 -8.31 -0.35 1.25
N ILE A 47 -8.84 -0.66 0.08
CA ILE A 47 -8.83 0.25 -1.09
C ILE A 47 -10.29 0.60 -1.41
N TYR A 48 -10.68 1.82 -1.13
CA TYR A 48 -12.04 2.31 -1.38
C TYR A 48 -12.24 2.62 -2.87
N GLN A 49 -13.41 2.31 -3.40
CA GLN A 49 -13.87 2.87 -4.68
C GLN A 49 -14.71 4.11 -4.37
N ARG A 50 -14.27 5.27 -4.84
CA ARG A 50 -14.95 6.54 -4.65
C ARG A 50 -14.65 7.45 -5.84
N ASP A 51 -15.67 8.14 -6.33
CA ASP A 51 -15.58 9.01 -7.50
C ASP A 51 -15.02 8.26 -8.72
N ALA A 52 -15.45 7.00 -8.90
CA ALA A 52 -14.96 6.09 -9.94
C ALA A 52 -13.43 5.88 -9.93
N ALA A 53 -12.79 6.01 -8.77
CA ALA A 53 -11.35 5.81 -8.57
C ALA A 53 -11.04 4.98 -7.32
N PHE A 54 -9.84 4.41 -7.27
CA PHE A 54 -9.33 3.69 -6.10
C PHE A 54 -8.61 4.63 -5.13
N HIS A 55 -8.90 4.47 -3.84
CA HIS A 55 -8.34 5.26 -2.75
C HIS A 55 -7.84 4.36 -1.59
N PRO A 56 -6.53 4.36 -1.27
CA PRO A 56 -5.47 5.08 -1.97
C PRO A 56 -5.23 4.52 -3.38
N ARG A 57 -4.61 5.33 -4.26
CA ARG A 57 -4.24 4.91 -5.62
C ARG A 57 -3.16 3.83 -5.62
N VAL A 58 -2.30 3.85 -4.59
CA VAL A 58 -1.24 2.86 -4.35
C VAL A 58 -1.31 2.47 -2.89
N LEU A 59 -1.39 1.17 -2.62
CA LEU A 59 -1.33 0.59 -1.29
C LEU A 59 -0.22 -0.46 -1.28
N THR A 60 0.69 -0.35 -0.33
CA THR A 60 1.73 -1.36 -0.08
C THR A 60 1.34 -2.16 1.15
N VAL A 61 1.35 -3.49 1.03
CA VAL A 61 1.07 -4.40 2.15
C VAL A 61 2.14 -5.48 2.24
N PRO A 62 2.44 -6.00 3.44
CA PRO A 62 3.29 -7.17 3.60
C PRO A 62 2.66 -8.42 2.98
N THR A 63 3.48 -9.34 2.48
CA THR A 63 3.03 -10.67 2.07
C THR A 63 2.25 -11.36 3.20
N GLY A 64 1.11 -11.96 2.86
CA GLY A 64 0.13 -12.53 3.80
C GLY A 64 -1.02 -11.60 4.19
N SER A 65 -1.00 -10.33 3.74
CA SER A 65 -2.05 -9.36 4.03
C SER A 65 -3.39 -9.67 3.37
N TYR A 66 -4.45 -9.04 3.90
CA TYR A 66 -5.77 -9.05 3.28
C TYR A 66 -6.16 -7.64 2.87
N VAL A 67 -6.75 -7.49 1.67
CA VAL A 67 -7.22 -6.19 1.18
C VAL A 67 -8.70 -6.27 0.81
N ALA A 68 -9.53 -5.47 1.46
CA ALA A 68 -10.93 -5.29 1.06
C ALA A 68 -11.07 -4.13 0.07
N PHE A 69 -12.13 -4.19 -0.74
CA PHE A 69 -12.44 -3.17 -1.74
C PHE A 69 -13.82 -2.54 -1.52
N PRO A 70 -14.07 -1.80 -0.42
CA PRO A 70 -15.39 -1.23 -0.20
C PRO A 70 -15.79 -0.26 -1.32
N ASN A 71 -17.03 -0.39 -1.81
CA ASN A 71 -17.58 0.53 -2.79
C ASN A 71 -18.35 1.66 -2.08
N GLN A 72 -17.87 2.90 -2.25
CA GLN A 72 -18.48 4.13 -1.72
C GLN A 72 -19.23 4.93 -2.80
N ASP A 73 -19.24 4.44 -4.04
CA ASP A 73 -20.01 5.02 -5.12
C ASP A 73 -21.47 4.54 -5.10
N THR A 74 -22.33 5.26 -5.82
CA THR A 74 -23.75 4.90 -6.01
C THR A 74 -23.98 3.95 -7.18
N THR A 75 -22.91 3.59 -7.90
CA THR A 75 -22.94 2.69 -9.05
C THR A 75 -22.29 1.35 -8.68
N ARG A 76 -22.79 0.26 -9.26
CA ARG A 76 -22.14 -1.05 -9.11
C ARG A 76 -20.82 -1.06 -9.87
N LEU A 77 -19.76 -1.52 -9.21
CA LEU A 77 -18.42 -1.59 -9.78
C LEU A 77 -17.86 -3.01 -9.69
N HIS A 78 -16.94 -3.31 -10.61
CA HIS A 78 -16.27 -4.59 -10.75
C HIS A 78 -14.77 -4.37 -10.50
N VAL A 79 -14.18 -5.15 -9.59
CA VAL A 79 -12.74 -5.11 -9.29
C VAL A 79 -12.11 -6.44 -9.64
N TYR A 80 -11.04 -6.43 -10.42
CA TYR A 80 -10.34 -7.63 -10.84
C TYR A 80 -8.83 -7.37 -10.96
N SER A 81 -8.06 -8.46 -10.93
CA SER A 81 -6.63 -8.46 -11.22
C SER A 81 -6.27 -9.70 -12.02
N PHE A 82 -5.40 -9.52 -13.01
CA PHE A 82 -4.75 -10.60 -13.77
C PHE A 82 -3.26 -10.68 -13.46
N SER A 83 -2.78 -9.95 -12.45
CA SER A 83 -1.35 -9.90 -12.12
C SER A 83 -0.89 -11.20 -11.47
N PRO A 84 0.37 -11.63 -11.71
CA PRO A 84 0.92 -12.82 -11.05
C PRO A 84 0.89 -12.75 -9.52
N ALA A 85 1.04 -11.56 -8.94
CA ALA A 85 1.02 -11.35 -7.49
C ALA A 85 -0.32 -11.79 -6.88
N LYS A 86 -1.44 -11.50 -7.56
CA LYS A 86 -2.74 -12.05 -7.21
C LYS A 86 -3.75 -11.93 -8.35
N THR A 87 -4.24 -13.06 -8.86
CA THR A 87 -5.43 -13.10 -9.74
C THR A 87 -6.70 -13.17 -8.90
N PHE A 88 -7.68 -12.32 -9.20
CA PHE A 88 -9.00 -12.37 -8.58
C PHE A 88 -10.07 -11.64 -9.42
N ASP A 89 -11.33 -11.94 -9.14
CA ASP A 89 -12.49 -11.32 -9.77
C ASP A 89 -13.59 -11.09 -8.71
N LEU A 90 -13.89 -9.83 -8.42
CA LEU A 90 -14.97 -9.38 -7.52
C LEU A 90 -16.12 -8.80 -8.35
N ASN A 91 -17.03 -9.67 -8.81
CA ASN A 91 -18.24 -9.35 -9.59
C ASN A 91 -19.01 -8.13 -9.06
N LEU A 92 -19.62 -7.35 -9.96
CA LEU A 92 -20.46 -6.15 -9.70
C LEU A 92 -21.20 -6.10 -8.34
N TYR A 93 -20.77 -5.19 -7.45
CA TYR A 93 -21.40 -4.92 -6.14
C TYR A 93 -21.60 -3.42 -5.86
N LEU A 94 -22.58 -3.10 -5.00
CA LEU A 94 -22.93 -1.73 -4.61
C LEU A 94 -22.51 -1.41 -3.17
N GLN A 95 -23.21 -1.94 -2.15
CA GLN A 95 -22.92 -1.65 -0.74
C GLN A 95 -22.33 -2.84 0.02
N GLU A 96 -22.66 -4.07 -0.38
CA GLU A 96 -22.05 -5.26 0.19
C GLU A 96 -20.59 -5.34 -0.25
N THR A 97 -19.68 -5.21 0.72
CA THR A 97 -18.25 -5.37 0.46
C THR A 97 -17.93 -6.87 0.40
N PRO A 98 -17.35 -7.37 -0.71
CA PRO A 98 -16.89 -8.75 -0.79
C PRO A 98 -15.87 -9.08 0.30
N LYS A 99 -15.63 -10.38 0.52
CA LYS A 99 -14.56 -10.79 1.44
C LYS A 99 -13.22 -10.20 1.01
N PRO A 100 -12.36 -9.79 1.95
CA PRO A 100 -11.02 -9.33 1.63
C PRO A 100 -10.23 -10.35 0.82
N VAL A 101 -9.46 -9.85 -0.15
CA VAL A 101 -8.56 -10.66 -0.98
C VAL A 101 -7.26 -10.88 -0.20
N HIS A 102 -6.86 -12.13 -0.02
CA HIS A 102 -5.58 -12.49 0.60
C HIS A 102 -4.44 -12.36 -0.42
N PHE A 103 -3.41 -11.58 -0.12
CA PHE A 103 -2.19 -11.41 -0.92
C PHE A 103 -1.05 -12.18 -0.29
N ASP A 104 -0.73 -13.33 -0.85
CA ASP A 104 0.21 -14.33 -0.31
C ASP A 104 1.58 -14.31 -0.99
N GLN A 105 1.82 -13.34 -1.88
CA GLN A 105 3.08 -13.13 -2.59
C GLN A 105 3.47 -11.67 -2.53
#